data_AF-A0A1W9UFV2-F1
#
_entry.id   AF-A0A1W9UFV2-F1
#
_cell.length_a   1.000
_cell.length_b   1.000
_cell.length_c   1.000
_cell.angle_alpha   90.00
_cell.angle_beta   90.00
_cell.angle_gamma   90.00
#
_symmetry.space_group_name_H-M   'P 1'
#
loop_
_entity.id
_entity.type
_entity.pdbx_description
1 polymer ?
#
loop_
_entity_poly.entity_id
_entity_poly.type
_entity_poly.pdbx_seq_one_letter_code
_entity_poly.pdbx_strand_id
1 'polypeptide(L)'
;MMNQFHSWRQRIFLGVIVACALFVVLTFVAMLFYRGGTATDPATSGYSFFGNFFSELGLIKSRSGQPNTVSAILFFIAMTLAGSSLVSFFVAFPQFFTQSLSGKLFSWMGSIFGVFSGFCFIGVAFTPADLFLEAHIFFVMWAFRLFPLAVIPYI
;
A
#
# COMPACT_ATOMS: atom_id res chain seq x y z
N MET A 1 -29.16 15.93 12.78
CA MET A 1 -28.47 15.34 11.60
C MET A 1 -27.03 15.82 11.39
N MET A 2 -26.64 17.04 11.79
CA MET A 2 -25.27 17.55 11.60
C MET A 2 -24.16 16.80 12.39
N ASN A 3 -24.46 16.20 13.55
CA ASN A 3 -23.44 15.46 14.35
C ASN A 3 -22.98 14.14 13.74
N GLN A 4 -23.78 13.51 12.87
CA GLN A 4 -23.40 12.21 12.28
C GLN A 4 -22.35 12.38 11.17
N PHE A 5 -22.41 13.47 10.41
CA PHE A 5 -21.48 13.74 9.31
C PHE A 5 -20.03 14.00 9.78
N HIS A 6 -19.86 14.56 10.98
CA HIS A 6 -18.52 14.74 11.57
C HIS A 6 -17.93 13.39 12.04
N SER A 7 -18.79 12.50 12.55
CA SER A 7 -18.39 11.23 13.15
C SER A 7 -17.83 10.20 12.16
N TRP A 8 -18.39 10.08 10.95
CA TRP A 8 -17.89 9.07 9.98
C TRP A 8 -16.52 9.45 9.41
N ARG A 9 -16.27 10.74 9.22
CA ARG A 9 -15.00 11.26 8.68
C ARG A 9 -13.86 11.06 9.66
N GLN A 10 -14.09 11.42 10.92
CA GLN A 10 -13.16 11.16 12.01
C GLN A 10 -12.86 9.66 12.14
N ARG A 11 -13.87 8.80 11.98
CA ARG A 11 -13.67 7.34 11.95
C ARG A 11 -12.83 6.88 10.77
N ILE A 12 -13.00 7.45 9.57
CA ILE A 12 -12.14 7.14 8.41
C ILE A 12 -10.69 7.54 8.71
N PHE A 13 -10.43 8.79 9.11
CA PHE A 13 -9.06 9.23 9.35
C PHE A 13 -8.40 8.49 10.51
N LEU A 14 -9.15 8.18 11.58
CA LEU A 14 -8.66 7.31 12.64
C LEU A 14 -8.37 5.89 12.12
N GLY A 15 -9.25 5.34 11.29
CA GLY A 15 -9.05 4.05 10.64
C GLY A 15 -7.80 4.04 9.75
N VAL A 16 -7.52 5.12 9.03
CA VAL A 16 -6.29 5.29 8.24
C VAL A 16 -5.06 5.30 9.14
N ILE A 17 -5.08 6.02 10.28
CA ILE A 17 -3.96 6.03 11.23
C ILE A 17 -3.71 4.62 11.78
N VAL A 18 -4.76 3.91 12.18
CA VAL A 18 -4.66 2.52 12.66
C VAL A 18 -4.13 1.61 11.55
N ALA A 19 -4.59 1.77 10.31
CA ALA A 19 -4.11 1.02 9.16
C ALA A 19 -2.61 1.24 8.90
N CYS A 20 -2.12 2.47 9.00
CA CYS A 20 -0.69 2.78 8.90
C CYS A 20 0.13 2.10 10.01
N ALA A 21 -0.35 2.13 11.26
CA ALA A 21 0.31 1.44 12.37
C ALA A 21 0.35 -0.08 12.15
N LEU A 22 -0.77 -0.67 11.73
CA LEU A 22 -0.86 -2.09 11.42
C LEU A 22 0.03 -2.46 10.23
N PHE A 23 0.12 -1.63 9.20
CA PHE A 23 1.04 -1.87 8.07
C PHE A 23 2.48 -2.03 8.54
N VAL A 24 2.96 -1.13 9.40
CA VAL A 24 4.32 -1.20 9.95
C VAL A 24 4.51 -2.46 10.79
N VAL A 25 3.56 -2.77 11.68
CA VAL A 25 3.63 -3.95 12.55
C VAL A 25 3.62 -5.24 11.73
N LEU A 26 2.66 -5.39 10.80
CA LEU A 26 2.51 -6.59 10.00
C LEU A 26 3.71 -6.84 9.09
N THR A 27 4.26 -5.79 8.47
CA THR A 27 5.42 -5.91 7.58
C THR A 27 6.70 -6.17 8.36
N PHE A 28 6.87 -5.57 9.54
CA PHE A 28 7.94 -5.93 10.46
C PHE A 28 7.87 -7.41 10.87
N VAL A 29 6.70 -7.89 11.28
CA VAL A 29 6.50 -9.31 11.61
C VAL A 29 6.75 -10.20 10.39
N ALA A 30 6.34 -9.78 9.18
CA ALA A 30 6.63 -10.51 7.95
C ALA A 30 8.15 -10.65 7.72
N MET A 31 8.95 -9.60 7.97
CA MET A 31 10.41 -9.66 7.88
C MET A 31 11.01 -10.69 8.84
N LEU A 32 10.46 -10.84 10.04
CA LEU A 32 10.91 -11.85 11.01
C LEU A 32 10.63 -13.29 10.53
N PHE A 33 9.57 -13.49 9.75
CA PHE A 33 9.18 -14.81 9.22
C PHE A 33 9.68 -15.09 7.80
N TYR A 34 10.36 -14.13 7.16
CA TYR A 34 10.86 -14.28 5.80
C TYR A 34 11.93 -15.39 5.74
N ARG A 35 11.83 -16.27 4.75
CA ARG A 35 12.68 -17.49 4.68
C ARG A 35 14.09 -17.29 4.10
N GLY A 36 14.44 -16.09 3.67
CA GLY A 36 15.80 -15.74 3.27
C GLY A 36 16.07 -15.75 1.77
N GLY A 37 17.34 -15.54 1.44
CA GLY A 37 17.85 -15.23 0.13
C GLY A 37 17.68 -13.76 -0.23
N THR A 38 18.66 -13.22 -0.96
CA THR A 38 18.60 -11.93 -1.65
C THR A 38 18.69 -12.13 -3.16
N ALA A 39 18.57 -11.06 -3.93
CA ALA A 39 18.76 -11.12 -5.38
C ALA A 39 20.19 -11.53 -5.80
N THR A 40 21.18 -11.29 -4.94
CA THR A 40 22.60 -11.56 -5.21
C THR A 40 23.13 -12.79 -4.48
N ASP A 41 22.49 -13.21 -3.38
CA ASP A 41 22.91 -14.36 -2.58
C ASP A 41 21.70 -15.12 -2.01
N PRO A 42 21.29 -16.24 -2.65
CA PRO A 42 20.22 -17.11 -2.17
C PRO A 42 20.50 -17.82 -0.84
N ALA A 43 21.76 -17.90 -0.39
CA ALA A 43 22.14 -18.62 0.82
C ALA A 43 21.95 -17.79 2.11
N THR A 44 21.67 -16.49 1.99
CA THR A 44 21.40 -15.63 3.14
C THR A 44 20.16 -16.08 3.92
N SER A 45 20.24 -16.04 5.25
CA SER A 45 19.13 -16.38 6.13
C SER A 45 18.29 -15.14 6.48
N GLY A 46 16.96 -15.27 6.48
CA GLY A 46 16.07 -14.20 6.92
C GLY A 46 16.03 -12.99 5.98
N TYR A 47 15.25 -11.97 6.35
CA TYR A 47 15.11 -10.75 5.54
C TYR A 47 16.32 -9.83 5.72
N SER A 48 16.89 -9.35 4.60
CA SER A 48 17.93 -8.34 4.56
C SER A 48 17.35 -6.99 4.16
N PHE A 49 17.34 -6.02 5.08
CA PHE A 49 16.71 -4.72 4.85
C PHE A 49 17.27 -3.95 3.65
N PHE A 50 18.57 -4.07 3.38
CA PHE A 50 19.23 -3.42 2.25
C PHE A 50 19.49 -4.37 1.07
N GLY A 51 19.29 -5.68 1.25
CA GLY A 51 19.53 -6.69 0.22
C GLY A 51 18.26 -7.23 -0.44
N ASN A 52 17.10 -7.02 0.16
CA ASN A 52 15.81 -7.42 -0.36
C ASN A 52 14.98 -6.22 -0.80
N PHE A 53 14.16 -6.43 -1.82
CA PHE A 53 13.07 -5.50 -2.08
C PHE A 53 11.96 -5.72 -1.04
N PHE A 54 11.32 -4.62 -0.63
CA PHE A 54 10.22 -4.69 0.33
C PHE A 54 9.08 -5.62 -0.12
N SER A 55 8.78 -5.64 -1.41
CA SER A 55 7.74 -6.52 -1.96
C SER A 55 8.12 -8.01 -1.96
N GLU A 56 9.38 -8.35 -1.69
CA GLU A 56 9.79 -9.76 -1.58
C GLU A 56 9.20 -10.45 -0.35
N LEU A 57 8.75 -9.68 0.65
CA LEU A 57 7.94 -10.21 1.74
C LEU A 57 6.68 -10.93 1.24
N GLY A 58 6.18 -10.56 0.07
CA GLY A 58 5.02 -11.13 -0.62
C GLY A 58 5.29 -12.33 -1.53
N LEU A 59 6.53 -12.80 -1.68
CA LEU A 59 6.80 -13.96 -2.54
C LEU A 59 6.19 -15.24 -1.94
N ILE A 60 5.66 -16.13 -2.78
CA ILE A 60 5.19 -17.45 -2.33
C ILE A 60 6.37 -18.37 -2.01
N LYS A 61 7.43 -18.32 -2.83
CA LYS A 61 8.75 -18.87 -2.53
C LYS A 61 9.76 -17.74 -2.39
N SER A 62 10.46 -17.71 -1.26
CA SER A 62 11.53 -16.73 -1.04
C SER A 62 12.68 -16.94 -2.03
N ARG A 63 13.63 -16.00 -2.07
CA ARG A 63 14.83 -16.11 -2.91
C ARG A 63 15.71 -17.32 -2.59
N SER A 64 15.65 -17.84 -1.36
CA SER A 64 16.28 -19.10 -0.96
C SER A 64 15.55 -20.36 -1.50
N GLY A 65 14.44 -20.21 -2.22
CA GLY A 65 13.62 -21.29 -2.76
C GLY A 65 12.64 -21.92 -1.77
N GLN A 66 12.66 -21.47 -0.52
CA GLN A 66 11.83 -22.02 0.56
C GLN A 66 10.40 -21.44 0.55
N PRO A 67 9.39 -22.20 0.99
CA PRO A 67 8.02 -21.69 1.13
C PRO A 67 7.94 -20.52 2.11
N ASN A 68 7.49 -19.36 1.64
CA ASN A 68 7.47 -18.10 2.38
C ASN A 68 6.07 -17.70 2.87
N THR A 69 5.21 -18.70 3.13
CA THR A 69 3.76 -18.54 3.33
C THR A 69 3.37 -17.52 4.40
N VAL A 70 4.02 -17.55 5.57
CA VAL A 70 3.66 -16.66 6.69
C VAL A 70 3.98 -15.20 6.35
N SER A 71 5.20 -14.93 5.86
CA SER A 71 5.59 -13.60 5.38
C SER A 71 4.65 -13.11 4.28
N ALA A 72 4.34 -13.98 3.30
CA ALA A 72 3.49 -13.63 2.17
C ALA A 72 2.08 -13.22 2.61
N ILE A 73 1.44 -14.01 3.48
CA ILE A 73 0.09 -13.70 4.01
C ILE A 73 0.10 -12.37 4.77
N LEU A 74 1.09 -12.14 5.64
CA LEU A 74 1.21 -10.89 6.38
C LEU A 74 1.41 -9.70 5.45
N PHE A 75 2.24 -9.84 4.42
CA PHE A 75 2.44 -8.82 3.40
C PHE A 75 1.15 -8.55 2.60
N PHE A 76 0.41 -9.58 2.19
CA PHE A 76 -0.85 -9.41 1.44
C PHE A 76 -1.89 -8.65 2.26
N ILE A 77 -2.03 -9.00 3.54
CA ILE A 77 -2.93 -8.29 4.47
C ILE A 77 -2.48 -6.83 4.62
N ALA A 78 -1.18 -6.61 4.88
CA ALA A 78 -0.64 -5.26 5.07
C ALA A 78 -0.84 -4.37 3.84
N MET A 79 -0.53 -4.86 2.64
CA MET A 79 -0.67 -4.11 1.39
C MET A 79 -2.14 -3.86 1.03
N THR A 80 -3.02 -4.84 1.27
CA THR A 80 -4.46 -4.68 1.04
C THR A 80 -5.03 -3.64 1.99
N LEU A 81 -4.64 -3.67 3.27
CA LEU A 81 -5.04 -2.70 4.28
C LEU A 81 -4.54 -1.30 3.92
N ALA A 82 -3.26 -1.16 3.56
CA ALA A 82 -2.67 0.11 3.15
C ALA A 82 -3.38 0.69 1.92
N GLY A 83 -3.55 -0.09 0.86
CA GLY A 83 -4.24 0.35 -0.36
C GLY A 83 -5.70 0.72 -0.11
N SER A 84 -6.43 -0.06 0.68
CA SER A 84 -7.83 0.23 1.04
C SER A 84 -7.96 1.49 1.89
N SER A 85 -7.01 1.71 2.82
CA SER A 85 -6.95 2.93 3.63
C SER A 85 -6.64 4.15 2.79
N LEU A 86 -5.78 4.00 1.77
CA LEU A 86 -5.44 5.06 0.83
C LEU A 86 -6.64 5.46 -0.03
N VAL A 87 -7.39 4.48 -0.55
CA VAL A 87 -8.66 4.73 -1.25
C VAL A 87 -9.62 5.50 -0.34
N SER A 88 -9.81 5.02 0.90
CA SER A 88 -10.73 5.65 1.86
C SER A 88 -10.33 7.09 2.19
N PHE A 89 -9.02 7.34 2.35
CA PHE A 89 -8.47 8.67 2.56
C PHE A 89 -8.81 9.61 1.40
N PHE A 90 -8.48 9.22 0.17
CA PHE A 90 -8.70 10.07 -1.00
C PHE A 90 -10.18 10.23 -1.38
N VAL A 91 -11.06 9.31 -0.99
CA VAL A 91 -12.52 9.52 -1.09
C VAL A 91 -13.00 10.58 -0.10
N ALA A 92 -12.43 10.60 1.12
CA ALA A 92 -12.85 11.54 2.16
C ALA A 92 -12.21 12.93 2.04
N PHE A 93 -10.99 13.03 1.52
CA PHE A 93 -10.17 14.25 1.60
C PHE A 93 -10.70 15.49 0.84
N PRO A 94 -11.35 15.38 -0.35
CA PRO A 94 -11.85 16.55 -1.13
C PRO A 94 -12.76 17.51 -0.39
N GLN A 95 -13.44 17.03 0.65
CA GLN A 95 -14.37 17.84 1.43
C GLN A 95 -13.74 19.07 2.09
N PHE A 96 -12.41 19.08 2.26
CA PHE A 96 -11.70 20.24 2.83
C PHE A 96 -11.47 21.36 1.81
N PHE A 97 -11.73 21.12 0.53
CA PHE A 97 -11.41 22.02 -0.58
C PHE A 97 -12.66 22.61 -1.26
N THR A 98 -13.76 22.77 -0.52
CA THR A 98 -15.04 23.24 -1.08
C THR A 98 -15.18 24.77 -1.21
N GLN A 99 -14.18 25.54 -0.77
CA GLN A 99 -14.26 27.00 -0.69
C GLN A 99 -14.17 27.71 -2.05
N SER A 100 -13.53 27.08 -3.05
CA SER A 100 -13.41 27.62 -4.41
C SER A 100 -13.66 26.54 -5.45
N LEU A 101 -14.14 26.94 -6.63
CA LEU A 101 -14.37 26.01 -7.75
C LEU A 101 -13.06 25.33 -8.19
N SER A 102 -11.97 26.09 -8.23
CA SER A 102 -10.64 25.56 -8.56
C SER A 102 -10.16 24.55 -7.52
N GLY A 103 -10.24 24.88 -6.22
CA GLY A 103 -9.86 23.97 -5.14
C GLY A 103 -10.67 22.67 -5.17
N LYS A 104 -11.98 22.78 -5.44
CA LYS A 104 -12.84 21.62 -5.60
C LYS A 104 -12.39 20.76 -6.78
N LEU A 105 -12.17 21.35 -7.96
CA LEU A 105 -11.73 20.62 -9.16
C LEU A 105 -10.40 19.90 -8.94
N PHE A 106 -9.39 20.59 -8.41
CA PHE A 106 -8.07 20.02 -8.14
C PHE A 106 -8.14 18.89 -7.11
N SER A 107 -8.92 19.06 -6.04
CA SER A 107 -9.11 17.99 -5.04
C SER A 107 -9.77 16.74 -5.62
N TRP A 108 -10.73 16.89 -6.55
CA TRP A 108 -11.32 15.75 -7.25
C TRP A 108 -10.30 15.04 -8.15
N MET A 109 -9.49 15.79 -8.89
CA MET A 109 -8.42 15.23 -9.72
C MET A 109 -7.41 14.44 -8.88
N GLY A 110 -6.93 15.03 -7.79
CA GLY A 110 -6.01 14.37 -6.85
C GLY A 110 -6.62 13.09 -6.26
N SER A 111 -7.90 13.12 -5.93
CA SER A 111 -8.61 11.94 -5.40
C SER A 111 -8.72 10.80 -6.38
N ILE A 112 -8.98 11.10 -7.66
CA ILE A 112 -9.06 10.08 -8.71
C ILE A 112 -7.72 9.35 -8.80
N PHE A 113 -6.61 10.10 -8.89
CA PHE A 113 -5.27 9.49 -8.91
C PHE A 113 -4.96 8.71 -7.63
N GLY A 114 -5.36 9.24 -6.48
CA GLY A 114 -5.12 8.61 -5.18
C GLY A 114 -5.89 7.30 -5.00
N VAL A 115 -7.14 7.25 -5.46
CA VAL A 115 -7.97 6.03 -5.48
C VAL A 115 -7.34 4.98 -6.39
N PHE A 116 -6.93 5.34 -7.61
CA PHE A 116 -6.26 4.41 -8.52
C PHE A 116 -4.93 3.91 -7.96
N SER A 117 -4.13 4.80 -7.32
CA SER A 117 -2.91 4.41 -6.63
C SER A 117 -3.19 3.38 -5.51
N GLY A 118 -4.23 3.60 -4.71
CA GLY A 118 -4.66 2.65 -3.68
C GLY A 118 -5.03 1.28 -4.25
N PHE A 119 -5.77 1.23 -5.36
CA PHE A 119 -6.04 -0.03 -6.07
C PHE A 119 -4.76 -0.69 -6.62
N CYS A 120 -3.79 0.09 -7.11
CA CYS A 120 -2.51 -0.47 -7.53
C CYS A 120 -1.77 -1.12 -6.35
N PHE A 121 -1.74 -0.51 -5.16
CA PHE A 121 -1.16 -1.14 -3.97
C PHE A 121 -1.86 -2.45 -3.56
N ILE A 122 -3.18 -2.53 -3.71
CA ILE A 122 -3.92 -3.80 -3.54
C ILE A 122 -3.49 -4.80 -4.64
N GLY A 123 -3.33 -4.35 -5.88
CA GLY A 123 -2.82 -5.18 -6.98
C GLY A 123 -1.46 -5.80 -6.69
N VAL A 124 -0.53 -5.05 -6.08
CA VAL A 124 0.77 -5.57 -5.61
C VAL A 124 0.60 -6.73 -4.63
N ALA A 125 -0.38 -6.68 -3.74
CA ALA A 125 -0.67 -7.74 -2.77
C ALA A 125 -1.05 -9.05 -3.47
N PHE A 126 -1.83 -8.99 -4.55
CA PHE A 126 -2.35 -10.17 -5.23
C PHE A 126 -1.56 -10.58 -6.48
N THR A 127 -0.39 -9.98 -6.70
CA THR A 127 0.53 -10.35 -7.78
C THR A 127 1.91 -10.69 -7.23
N PRO A 128 2.09 -11.84 -6.55
CA PRO A 128 3.40 -12.25 -6.06
C PRO A 128 4.44 -12.26 -7.19
N ALA A 129 5.56 -11.59 -7.01
CA ALA A 129 6.52 -11.34 -8.09
C ALA A 129 7.21 -12.63 -8.59
N ASP A 130 7.22 -13.71 -7.79
CA ASP A 130 7.71 -15.02 -8.19
C ASP A 130 6.73 -15.78 -9.13
N LEU A 131 5.47 -15.37 -9.19
CA LEU A 131 4.44 -15.98 -10.03
C LEU A 131 4.00 -15.08 -11.18
N PHE A 132 3.86 -13.77 -10.94
CA PHE A 132 3.26 -12.81 -11.88
C PHE A 132 4.11 -11.54 -11.99
N LEU A 133 5.39 -11.69 -12.32
CA LEU A 133 6.36 -10.59 -12.30
C LEU A 133 5.93 -9.36 -13.13
N GLU A 134 5.44 -9.56 -14.36
CA GLU A 134 5.04 -8.44 -15.23
C GLU A 134 3.87 -7.65 -14.63
N ALA A 135 2.85 -8.35 -14.13
CA ALA A 135 1.71 -7.72 -13.47
C ALA A 135 2.12 -7.02 -12.16
N HIS A 136 3.04 -7.62 -11.39
CA HIS A 136 3.60 -7.01 -10.20
C HIS A 136 4.29 -5.69 -10.50
N ILE A 137 5.19 -5.68 -11.49
CA ILE A 137 5.91 -4.46 -11.93
C ILE A 137 4.91 -3.41 -12.41
N PHE A 138 3.90 -3.81 -13.19
CA PHE A 138 2.84 -2.90 -13.63
C PHE A 138 2.18 -2.20 -12.42
N PHE A 139 1.71 -2.96 -11.43
CA PHE A 139 1.04 -2.38 -10.26
C PHE A 139 1.96 -1.51 -9.42
N VAL A 140 3.20 -1.94 -9.17
CA VAL A 140 4.20 -1.14 -8.44
C VAL A 140 4.46 0.19 -9.16
N MET A 141 4.75 0.15 -10.46
CA MET A 141 5.08 1.35 -11.22
C MET A 141 3.91 2.34 -11.29
N TRP A 142 2.68 1.84 -11.49
CA TRP A 142 1.51 2.71 -11.50
C TRP A 142 1.15 3.24 -10.11
N ALA A 143 1.32 2.47 -9.03
CA ALA A 143 1.15 2.96 -7.67
C ALA A 143 2.05 4.19 -7.40
N PHE A 144 3.35 4.07 -7.73
CA PHE A 144 4.33 5.14 -7.51
C PHE A 144 4.25 6.31 -8.50
N ARG A 145 3.71 6.11 -9.71
CA ARG A 145 3.44 7.22 -10.65
C ARG A 145 2.21 8.02 -10.24
N LEU A 146 1.16 7.34 -9.81
CA LEU A 146 -0.12 7.96 -9.48
C LEU A 146 -0.09 8.65 -8.12
N PHE A 147 0.62 8.12 -7.12
CA PHE A 147 0.61 8.68 -5.77
C PHE A 147 1.12 10.14 -5.71
N PRO A 148 2.26 10.52 -6.31
CA PRO A 148 2.68 11.92 -6.34
C PRO A 148 1.70 12.82 -7.11
N LEU A 149 1.15 12.33 -8.23
CA LEU A 149 0.12 13.03 -9.00
C LEU A 149 -1.18 13.23 -8.21
N ALA A 150 -1.46 12.35 -7.25
CA ALA A 150 -2.59 12.49 -6.34
C ALA A 150 -2.38 13.60 -5.31
N VAL A 151 -1.14 13.85 -4.90
CA VAL A 151 -0.79 14.81 -3.84
C VAL A 151 -0.63 16.23 -4.37
N ILE A 152 -0.02 16.42 -5.54
CA ILE A 152 0.25 17.75 -6.14
C ILE A 152 -1.00 18.66 -6.17
N PRO A 153 -2.20 18.19 -6.56
CA PRO A 153 -3.40 19.03 -6.60
C PRO A 153 -3.90 19.55 -5.24
N TYR A 154 -3.33 19.06 -4.13
CA TYR A 154 -3.69 19.44 -2.77
C TYR A 154 -2.72 20.44 -2.12
N ILE A 155 -1.65 20.83 -2.83
CA ILE A 155 -0.65 21.83 -2.41
C ILE A 155 -0.99 23.17 -3.05
#